data_AF-A0A9N8E3U0-F1
#
_entry.id   AF-A0A9N8E3U0-F1
#
_cell.length_a   1.000
_cell.length_b   1.000
_cell.length_c   1.000
_cell.angle_alpha   90.00
_cell.angle_beta   90.00
_cell.angle_gamma   90.00
#
_symmetry.space_group_name_H-M   'P 1'
#
loop_
_entity.id
_entity.type
_entity.pdbx_description
1 polymer ?
#
loop_
_entity_poly.entity_id
_entity_poly.type
_entity_poly.pdbx_seq_one_letter_code
_entity_poly.pdbx_strand_id
1 'polypeptide(L)'
;MRTRVKGGRSSKSATSKKGRLFPLFQWCILAYVLVVGYLLGGPVISKHLGILSASSQPFNHTPLAERKLETVSTTGTQQQNDKTLQMKQSTSSAAGGGAAGSSTQEEPQEHQPQEILQKDDSNNFLPRVLAFVFPQFHRDKINDRLWGEGFTDWDNLRNAPKTNREGFAIPRPTELGYYDYSQSEPRRKQGELVKEYGLDGLIFHHYWFYDPKHPGPTLEAPLEAMLKDGYPDVPFALHWCASKWVNTWSGNVRPDFVFDEPNVLQKQYFPTNQTDEAITQHYQWLRQFFHHPNYIKVDDGKPLFMLYQKKPGSFPVLKRLKELARQDGFPGLYLTVGLTMPHTHLQPISNPNQYKPPPQKWSTVARENFDRPVAYPNPSGWNQYRTMEVPQWCHQKETYTRVPDIAGIVSSFDNTPRRNYQDAVLWSNDQPAKVVERFQQSLYGSLYYEACCFPGELERRLETRRDQDDRFIIINAMNEWAEGMALEPSDVFGRSFLEAIREAKKRVRESQCGVDILPQFAAKVK
;
A
#
# COMPACT_ATOMS: atom_id res chain seq x y z
N MET A 1 61.86 -37.09 -21.71
CA MET A 1 62.79 -37.83 -20.82
C MET A 1 62.10 -38.11 -19.47
N ARG A 2 62.73 -38.86 -18.55
CA ARG A 2 62.22 -39.13 -17.18
C ARG A 2 62.23 -37.81 -16.38
N THR A 3 61.28 -37.53 -15.47
CA THR A 3 61.10 -38.07 -14.10
C THR A 3 59.60 -38.06 -13.70
N ARG A 4 58.96 -38.91 -12.86
CA ARG A 4 59.28 -39.88 -11.78
C ARG A 4 59.87 -39.30 -10.45
N VAL A 5 59.39 -39.63 -9.23
CA VAL A 5 58.12 -40.23 -8.71
C VAL A 5 58.18 -40.33 -7.15
N LYS A 6 57.03 -40.52 -6.45
CA LYS A 6 56.86 -40.70 -4.97
C LYS A 6 57.17 -39.44 -4.12
N GLY A 7 56.61 -39.25 -2.92
CA GLY A 7 55.60 -39.98 -2.10
C GLY A 7 55.32 -39.17 -0.80
N GLY A 8 54.43 -39.50 0.13
CA GLY A 8 53.50 -40.63 0.28
C GLY A 8 53.49 -41.18 1.72
N ARG A 9 52.33 -41.15 2.41
CA ARG A 9 52.07 -41.58 3.83
C ARG A 9 52.67 -40.69 4.95
N SER A 10 52.19 -40.73 6.22
CA SER A 10 50.83 -40.97 6.77
C SER A 10 50.77 -40.76 8.31
N SER A 11 49.74 -40.07 8.80
CA SER A 11 48.95 -40.33 10.05
C SER A 11 49.59 -40.64 11.42
N LYS A 12 48.89 -40.22 12.49
CA LYS A 12 48.98 -40.63 13.92
C LYS A 12 50.14 -40.03 14.74
N SER A 13 50.05 -39.91 16.08
CA SER A 13 48.96 -39.45 16.99
C SER A 13 49.45 -39.44 18.45
N ALA A 14 49.14 -38.38 19.21
CA ALA A 14 48.94 -38.32 20.68
C ALA A 14 49.90 -39.03 21.66
N THR A 15 50.49 -38.26 22.60
CA THR A 15 50.39 -38.34 24.09
C THR A 15 51.58 -37.56 24.71
N SER A 16 51.50 -36.61 25.65
CA SER A 16 50.68 -36.29 26.85
C SER A 16 51.38 -36.66 28.18
N LYS A 17 51.40 -35.72 29.16
CA LYS A 17 51.59 -35.84 30.65
C LYS A 17 52.41 -34.64 31.16
N LYS A 18 52.18 -34.02 32.34
CA LYS A 18 51.15 -34.08 33.42
C LYS A 18 50.67 -32.61 33.66
N GLY A 19 49.67 -32.19 34.45
CA GLY A 19 48.84 -32.70 35.57
C GLY A 19 48.67 -31.54 36.58
N ARG A 20 47.60 -31.36 37.38
CA ARG A 20 46.63 -32.28 38.02
C ARG A 20 45.20 -31.67 38.15
N LEU A 21 44.23 -32.58 38.23
CA LEU A 21 42.87 -32.63 38.85
C LEU A 21 42.19 -31.34 39.41
N PHE A 22 40.87 -31.07 39.28
CA PHE A 22 39.60 -31.85 39.49
C PHE A 22 39.27 -32.15 40.98
N PRO A 23 37.98 -32.33 41.42
CA PRO A 23 36.79 -32.76 40.64
C PRO A 23 35.37 -32.17 40.97
N LEU A 24 34.38 -32.51 40.11
CA LEU A 24 32.91 -32.74 40.34
C LEU A 24 32.04 -31.66 41.08
N PHE A 25 30.70 -31.64 41.09
CA PHE A 25 29.54 -31.98 40.23
C PHE A 25 28.29 -31.92 41.17
N GLN A 26 27.12 -31.52 40.66
CA GLN A 26 25.78 -31.92 41.14
C GLN A 26 25.28 -31.52 42.56
N TRP A 27 24.34 -30.58 42.59
CA TRP A 27 23.23 -30.52 43.55
C TRP A 27 21.92 -30.23 42.79
N CYS A 28 20.78 -30.69 43.33
CA CYS A 28 19.46 -30.54 42.71
C CYS A 28 18.48 -29.81 43.63
N ILE A 29 17.57 -29.05 43.01
CA ILE A 29 16.15 -28.86 43.39
C ILE A 29 15.82 -28.78 44.90
N LEU A 30 15.42 -27.59 45.39
CA LEU A 30 14.06 -27.37 45.94
C LEU A 30 13.76 -25.89 46.24
N ALA A 31 12.45 -25.57 46.25
CA ALA A 31 11.78 -24.30 46.60
C ALA A 31 12.12 -23.05 45.74
N TYR A 32 11.18 -22.19 45.33
CA TYR A 32 9.70 -22.21 45.30
C TYR A 32 8.93 -22.41 46.63
N VAL A 33 8.45 -21.32 47.24
CA VAL A 33 7.13 -21.20 47.93
C VAL A 33 7.01 -19.82 48.62
N LEU A 34 5.96 -19.06 48.25
CA LEU A 34 5.42 -17.85 48.91
C LEU A 34 6.35 -16.61 49.05
N VAL A 35 5.86 -15.37 49.03
CA VAL A 35 4.47 -14.88 49.05
C VAL A 35 4.12 -14.13 47.76
N VAL A 36 2.90 -14.34 47.26
CA VAL A 36 2.21 -13.43 46.33
C VAL A 36 1.07 -12.75 47.10
N GLY A 37 0.98 -11.43 46.99
CA GLY A 37 -0.06 -10.58 47.59
C GLY A 37 0.46 -9.14 47.72
N TYR A 38 -0.32 -8.08 47.51
CA TYR A 38 -1.78 -8.01 47.29
C TYR A 38 -2.13 -7.14 46.07
N LEU A 39 -3.21 -7.52 45.39
CA LEU A 39 -4.14 -6.57 44.77
C LEU A 39 -5.32 -6.36 45.74
N LEU A 40 -6.06 -5.27 45.56
CA LEU A 40 -7.24 -4.84 46.34
C LEU A 40 -6.96 -4.22 47.73
N GLY A 41 -7.64 -3.11 48.02
CA GLY A 41 -7.77 -2.52 49.36
C GLY A 41 -7.01 -1.20 49.60
N GLY A 42 -7.75 -0.10 49.77
CA GLY A 42 -7.32 1.04 50.61
C GLY A 42 -8.15 1.05 51.91
N PRO A 43 -8.25 2.18 52.65
CA PRO A 43 -7.61 3.49 52.43
C PRO A 43 -7.07 4.18 53.72
N VAL A 44 -6.72 5.47 53.60
CA VAL A 44 -7.01 6.56 54.59
C VAL A 44 -6.07 6.87 55.79
N ILE A 45 -5.89 8.20 55.99
CA ILE A 45 -5.58 8.99 57.23
C ILE A 45 -4.13 9.29 57.71
N SER A 46 -3.85 10.63 57.81
CA SER A 46 -2.95 11.35 58.76
C SER A 46 -1.43 11.07 58.78
N LYS A 47 -0.51 11.99 59.15
CA LYS A 47 -0.45 13.43 59.56
C LYS A 47 1.04 13.87 59.51
N HIS A 48 1.54 15.11 59.67
CA HIS A 48 1.07 16.50 59.91
C HIS A 48 2.16 17.45 59.28
N LEU A 49 2.38 18.76 59.49
CA LEU A 49 1.86 19.90 60.30
C LEU A 49 2.30 21.22 59.59
N GLY A 50 1.86 22.41 60.06
CA GLY A 50 2.56 23.71 59.88
C GLY A 50 2.50 24.39 58.50
N ILE A 51 1.42 25.04 58.06
CA ILE A 51 0.79 26.29 58.56
C ILE A 51 1.63 27.57 58.33
N LEU A 52 1.22 28.39 57.35
CA LEU A 52 0.82 29.79 57.55
C LEU A 52 -0.12 30.24 56.40
N SER A 53 -0.73 31.43 56.49
CA SER A 53 -2.09 31.68 55.98
C SER A 53 -2.26 32.77 54.90
N ALA A 54 -3.30 32.60 54.08
CA ALA A 54 -4.02 33.67 53.37
C ALA A 54 -5.50 33.26 53.12
N SER A 55 -6.41 34.22 52.97
CA SER A 55 -7.85 34.04 52.68
C SER A 55 -8.11 34.00 51.15
N SER A 56 -9.29 33.66 50.60
CA SER A 56 -10.67 33.59 51.14
C SER A 56 -11.53 32.48 50.47
N GLN A 57 -12.85 32.42 50.74
CA GLN A 57 -13.73 31.26 50.49
C GLN A 57 -14.35 31.16 49.07
N PRO A 58 -14.72 29.94 48.62
CA PRO A 58 -15.48 29.69 47.38
C PRO A 58 -17.02 29.72 47.61
N PHE A 59 -17.78 29.82 46.51
CA PHE A 59 -19.24 29.60 46.52
C PHE A 59 -19.60 28.10 46.49
N ASN A 60 -20.80 27.76 46.99
CA ASN A 60 -21.24 26.37 47.20
C ASN A 60 -22.61 26.08 46.52
N HIS A 61 -22.94 24.79 46.36
CA HIS A 61 -24.03 24.29 45.51
C HIS A 61 -25.46 24.54 46.01
N THR A 62 -26.42 24.55 45.08
CA THR A 62 -27.76 23.93 45.28
C THR A 62 -28.33 23.43 43.93
N PRO A 63 -28.83 22.19 43.81
CA PRO A 63 -29.44 21.67 42.57
C PRO A 63 -30.97 21.83 42.55
N LEU A 64 -31.61 21.70 41.37
CA LEU A 64 -33.07 21.78 41.22
C LEU A 64 -33.67 20.72 40.28
N ALA A 65 -34.49 19.86 40.88
CA ALA A 65 -35.71 19.19 40.41
C ALA A 65 -35.83 18.59 38.98
N GLU A 66 -36.32 17.35 38.96
CA GLU A 66 -36.84 16.63 37.79
C GLU A 66 -38.11 17.28 37.21
N ARG A 67 -38.43 16.98 35.94
CA ARG A 67 -39.81 17.02 35.42
C ARG A 67 -40.13 15.73 34.68
N LYS A 68 -41.32 15.17 34.95
CA LYS A 68 -41.87 13.97 34.31
C LYS A 68 -42.55 14.29 32.98
N LEU A 69 -42.73 13.26 32.17
CA LEU A 69 -43.70 13.26 31.06
C LEU A 69 -45.12 13.22 31.61
N GLU A 70 -46.05 13.91 30.93
CA GLU A 70 -47.48 13.59 30.95
C GLU A 70 -48.02 13.55 29.51
N THR A 71 -49.09 12.81 29.31
CA THR A 71 -49.70 12.54 27.99
C THR A 71 -51.00 13.32 27.83
N VAL A 72 -51.24 13.84 26.63
CA VAL A 72 -52.55 14.38 26.21
C VAL A 72 -52.87 13.82 24.82
N SER A 73 -54.13 13.45 24.60
CA SER A 73 -54.57 12.71 23.42
C SER A 73 -55.69 13.43 22.64
N THR A 74 -55.76 13.14 21.34
CA THR A 74 -56.93 13.25 20.44
C THR A 74 -57.65 14.60 20.28
N THR A 75 -57.71 15.10 19.05
CA THR A 75 -58.94 15.03 18.20
C THR A 75 -58.71 15.60 16.79
N GLY A 76 -59.25 14.93 15.76
CA GLY A 76 -59.45 15.46 14.39
C GLY A 76 -58.19 15.71 13.53
N THR A 77 -58.22 15.59 12.19
CA THR A 77 -59.27 15.14 11.26
C THR A 77 -58.62 14.49 10.03
N GLN A 78 -59.30 13.55 9.37
CA GLN A 78 -58.80 12.87 8.17
C GLN A 78 -58.88 13.75 6.91
N GLN A 79 -57.96 13.53 5.96
CA GLN A 79 -58.38 13.28 4.57
C GLN A 79 -57.40 12.35 3.85
N GLN A 80 -57.94 11.53 2.95
CA GLN A 80 -57.28 10.45 2.23
C GLN A 80 -57.70 10.54 0.75
N ASN A 81 -56.80 10.21 -0.18
CA ASN A 81 -57.18 9.93 -1.57
C ASN A 81 -56.14 9.04 -2.26
N ASP A 82 -56.46 7.76 -2.39
CA ASP A 82 -55.89 6.87 -3.39
C ASP A 82 -56.47 7.20 -4.78
N LYS A 83 -55.69 6.93 -5.84
CA LYS A 83 -56.23 6.32 -7.08
C LYS A 83 -55.14 5.75 -7.98
N THR A 84 -55.54 4.77 -8.80
CA THR A 84 -54.68 3.86 -9.54
C THR A 84 -55.18 3.73 -10.99
N LEU A 85 -54.32 3.20 -11.89
CA LEU A 85 -54.64 2.75 -13.26
C LEU A 85 -54.99 3.90 -14.25
N GLN A 86 -54.68 3.85 -15.55
CA GLN A 86 -54.34 2.69 -16.40
C GLN A 86 -53.52 3.13 -17.65
N MET A 87 -52.87 2.18 -18.33
CA MET A 87 -52.37 2.38 -19.71
C MET A 87 -53.53 2.50 -20.73
N LYS A 88 -53.31 3.25 -21.83
CA LYS A 88 -53.75 2.81 -23.17
C LYS A 88 -52.99 3.49 -24.31
N GLN A 89 -52.88 2.78 -25.42
CA GLN A 89 -52.29 3.25 -26.68
C GLN A 89 -53.35 3.99 -27.52
N SER A 90 -52.95 4.89 -28.43
CA SER A 90 -53.13 4.68 -29.89
C SER A 90 -52.85 5.93 -30.77
N THR A 91 -52.05 5.69 -31.81
CA THR A 91 -52.11 6.21 -33.21
C THR A 91 -52.46 7.67 -33.58
N SER A 92 -51.57 8.19 -34.43
CA SER A 92 -51.82 8.79 -35.77
C SER A 92 -52.08 10.29 -35.99
N SER A 93 -51.26 10.82 -36.93
CA SER A 93 -51.55 11.73 -38.06
C SER A 93 -51.85 13.23 -37.84
N ALA A 94 -50.79 14.01 -38.06
CA ALA A 94 -50.64 14.93 -39.20
C ALA A 94 -51.17 16.39 -39.16
N ALA A 95 -50.20 17.29 -39.33
CA ALA A 95 -50.22 18.53 -40.11
C ALA A 95 -51.06 19.76 -39.67
N GLY A 96 -50.39 20.92 -39.61
CA GLY A 96 -51.04 22.23 -39.85
C GLY A 96 -50.52 23.40 -39.00
N GLY A 97 -49.86 24.37 -39.65
CA GLY A 97 -49.74 25.77 -39.18
C GLY A 97 -48.82 26.04 -37.98
N GLY A 98 -47.82 26.92 -38.16
CA GLY A 98 -46.97 27.41 -37.08
C GLY A 98 -47.18 28.89 -36.77
N ALA A 99 -46.76 29.31 -35.57
CA ALA A 99 -46.49 30.69 -35.20
C ALA A 99 -45.34 30.70 -34.16
N ALA A 100 -44.52 31.75 -34.15
CA ALA A 100 -43.33 31.79 -33.31
C ALA A 100 -43.64 32.17 -31.85
N GLY A 101 -42.94 31.53 -30.90
CA GLY A 101 -42.92 31.87 -29.48
C GLY A 101 -41.59 31.42 -28.89
N SER A 102 -40.89 32.31 -28.17
CA SER A 102 -39.50 32.09 -27.75
C SER A 102 -39.38 31.33 -26.43
N SER A 103 -38.66 30.21 -26.43
CA SER A 103 -38.04 29.63 -25.24
C SER A 103 -36.67 29.06 -25.60
N THR A 104 -35.60 29.71 -25.15
CA THR A 104 -34.23 29.18 -25.23
C THR A 104 -34.11 27.98 -24.30
N GLN A 105 -34.10 26.77 -24.86
CA GLN A 105 -33.61 25.59 -24.15
C GLN A 105 -32.08 25.65 -24.15
N GLU A 106 -31.47 25.40 -23.00
CA GLU A 106 -30.02 25.19 -22.94
C GLU A 106 -29.71 23.82 -23.53
N GLU A 107 -28.94 23.78 -24.62
CA GLU A 107 -28.44 22.53 -25.18
C GLU A 107 -27.46 21.88 -24.18
N PRO A 108 -27.51 20.55 -23.96
CA PRO A 108 -26.53 19.88 -23.12
C PRO A 108 -25.15 20.01 -23.79
N GLN A 109 -24.20 20.65 -23.10
CA GLN A 109 -22.86 20.90 -23.64
C GLN A 109 -22.21 19.59 -24.09
N GLU A 110 -22.03 19.45 -25.41
CA GLU A 110 -21.42 18.29 -26.04
C GLU A 110 -19.98 18.15 -25.51
N HIS A 111 -19.74 17.07 -24.77
CA HIS A 111 -18.50 16.90 -24.01
C HIS A 111 -17.36 16.59 -24.99
N GLN A 112 -16.63 17.63 -25.39
CA GLN A 112 -15.56 17.51 -26.37
C GLN A 112 -14.57 16.42 -25.93
N PRO A 113 -14.13 15.53 -26.85
CA PRO A 113 -13.14 14.51 -26.52
C PRO A 113 -11.88 15.17 -25.95
N GLN A 114 -11.63 14.96 -24.65
CA GLN A 114 -10.37 15.40 -24.05
C GLN A 114 -9.23 14.78 -24.85
N GLU A 115 -8.24 15.57 -25.26
CA GLU A 115 -7.10 15.05 -25.99
C GLU A 115 -6.46 13.90 -25.20
N ILE A 116 -6.59 12.68 -25.74
CA ILE A 116 -5.86 11.52 -25.25
C ILE A 116 -4.39 11.88 -25.48
N LEU A 117 -3.70 12.26 -24.40
CA LEU A 117 -2.26 12.55 -24.40
C LEU A 117 -1.56 11.44 -25.18
N GLN A 118 -1.12 11.77 -26.39
CA GLN A 118 -0.64 10.75 -27.32
C GLN A 118 0.48 9.98 -26.63
N LYS A 119 0.44 8.64 -26.76
CA LYS A 119 1.46 7.73 -26.27
C LYS A 119 2.73 7.88 -27.12
N ASP A 120 3.39 9.02 -26.98
CA ASP A 120 4.82 9.14 -27.22
C ASP A 120 5.57 8.43 -26.08
N ASP A 121 5.38 7.12 -26.02
CA ASP A 121 6.11 6.18 -25.16
C ASP A 121 7.49 5.85 -25.77
N SER A 122 7.91 6.51 -26.87
CA SER A 122 9.14 6.17 -27.58
C SER A 122 10.38 6.37 -26.71
N ASN A 123 10.36 7.41 -25.87
CA ASN A 123 11.47 7.77 -25.01
C ASN A 123 11.17 7.43 -23.54
N ASN A 124 12.11 6.72 -22.93
CA ASN A 124 12.07 6.32 -21.53
C ASN A 124 12.42 7.49 -20.56
N PHE A 125 11.73 8.61 -20.71
CA PHE A 125 12.03 9.86 -20.01
C PHE A 125 11.53 9.87 -18.56
N LEU A 126 10.20 9.76 -18.38
CA LEU A 126 9.56 9.67 -17.06
C LEU A 126 9.82 8.30 -16.41
N PRO A 127 9.89 8.17 -15.07
CA PRO A 127 9.81 6.86 -14.42
C PRO A 127 8.44 6.19 -14.66
N ARG A 128 8.29 4.92 -14.26
CA ARG A 128 7.00 4.20 -14.30
C ARG A 128 6.20 4.45 -13.01
N VAL A 129 4.98 4.93 -13.11
CA VAL A 129 4.04 5.14 -11.99
C VAL A 129 3.14 3.92 -11.86
N LEU A 130 3.26 3.20 -10.75
CA LEU A 130 2.51 1.98 -10.45
C LEU A 130 1.64 2.19 -9.20
N ALA A 131 0.49 1.53 -9.12
CA ALA A 131 -0.34 1.53 -7.91
C ALA A 131 -0.41 0.13 -7.28
N PHE A 132 -0.37 0.02 -5.95
CA PHE A 132 -0.68 -1.23 -5.27
C PHE A 132 -2.15 -1.61 -5.47
N VAL A 133 -2.41 -2.92 -5.57
CA VAL A 133 -3.75 -3.51 -5.58
C VAL A 133 -3.81 -4.52 -4.44
N PHE A 134 -4.85 -4.42 -3.63
CA PHE A 134 -5.05 -5.26 -2.45
C PHE A 134 -6.22 -6.24 -2.66
N PRO A 135 -6.10 -7.51 -2.20
CA PRO A 135 -6.98 -8.59 -2.65
C PRO A 135 -8.28 -8.74 -1.85
N GLN A 136 -8.38 -8.24 -0.61
CA GLN A 136 -9.41 -8.57 0.39
C GLN A 136 -10.88 -8.18 0.08
N PHE A 137 -11.16 -7.78 -1.17
CA PHE A 137 -12.48 -7.42 -1.68
C PHE A 137 -13.17 -8.60 -2.38
N HIS A 138 -13.00 -9.82 -1.86
CA HIS A 138 -13.69 -11.05 -2.26
C HIS A 138 -13.86 -11.96 -1.03
N ARG A 139 -14.77 -12.94 -1.09
CA ARG A 139 -14.93 -13.94 -0.01
C ARG A 139 -13.80 -14.97 -0.07
N ASP A 140 -13.20 -15.25 1.09
CA ASP A 140 -12.15 -16.26 1.26
C ASP A 140 -12.42 -17.10 2.52
N LYS A 141 -12.10 -18.39 2.47
CA LYS A 141 -12.28 -19.35 3.58
C LYS A 141 -11.53 -18.96 4.84
N ILE A 142 -10.36 -18.30 4.73
CA ILE A 142 -9.62 -17.79 5.88
C ILE A 142 -10.34 -16.58 6.51
N ASN A 143 -11.00 -15.75 5.71
CA ASN A 143 -11.78 -14.62 6.21
C ASN A 143 -13.08 -15.10 6.87
N ASP A 144 -13.79 -16.05 6.24
CA ASP A 144 -14.96 -16.71 6.84
C ASP A 144 -14.62 -17.42 8.17
N ARG A 145 -13.38 -17.94 8.30
CA ARG A 145 -12.82 -18.52 9.54
C ARG A 145 -12.48 -17.49 10.61
N LEU A 146 -11.95 -16.33 10.25
CA LEU A 146 -11.40 -15.34 11.19
C LEU A 146 -12.43 -14.29 11.63
N TRP A 147 -13.27 -13.81 10.71
CA TRP A 147 -14.10 -12.61 10.89
C TRP A 147 -15.60 -12.92 10.87
N GLY A 148 -16.01 -13.97 10.18
CA GLY A 148 -17.41 -14.40 10.07
C GLY A 148 -17.79 -14.73 8.63
N GLU A 149 -18.79 -15.60 8.44
CA GLU A 149 -19.20 -16.00 7.10
C GLU A 149 -19.69 -14.81 6.27
N GLY A 150 -19.10 -14.63 5.08
CA GLY A 150 -19.41 -13.54 4.17
C GLY A 150 -18.44 -12.38 4.21
N PHE A 151 -17.49 -12.38 5.16
CA PHE A 151 -16.65 -11.19 5.43
C PHE A 151 -15.77 -10.80 4.23
N THR A 152 -15.86 -9.51 3.91
CA THR A 152 -14.97 -8.78 3.00
C THR A 152 -14.58 -7.46 3.64
N ASP A 153 -13.49 -6.81 3.20
CA ASP A 153 -13.15 -5.47 3.73
C ASP A 153 -14.16 -4.38 3.33
N TRP A 154 -15.08 -4.69 2.43
CA TRP A 154 -16.26 -3.86 2.22
C TRP A 154 -17.18 -3.79 3.44
N ASP A 155 -17.18 -4.79 4.33
CA ASP A 155 -17.98 -4.77 5.55
C ASP A 155 -17.43 -3.80 6.58
N ASN A 156 -16.10 -3.64 6.64
CA ASN A 156 -15.45 -2.54 7.36
C ASN A 156 -15.96 -1.18 6.83
N LEU A 157 -15.95 -0.98 5.50
CA LEU A 157 -16.41 0.27 4.92
C LEU A 157 -17.93 0.49 5.08
N ARG A 158 -18.76 -0.52 4.81
CA ARG A 158 -20.23 -0.46 4.93
C ARG A 158 -20.66 -0.02 6.34
N ASN A 159 -20.01 -0.56 7.37
CA ASN A 159 -20.30 -0.26 8.77
C ASN A 159 -19.63 1.04 9.28
N ALA A 160 -18.68 1.62 8.54
CA ALA A 160 -18.04 2.88 8.90
C ALA A 160 -19.05 4.05 8.88
N PRO A 161 -18.91 5.06 9.77
CA PRO A 161 -19.76 6.24 9.79
C PRO A 161 -19.65 7.09 8.51
N LYS A 162 -20.56 8.05 8.34
CA LYS A 162 -20.53 8.97 7.18
C LYS A 162 -19.29 9.88 7.18
N THR A 163 -18.86 10.30 8.36
CA THR A 163 -17.69 11.18 8.57
C THR A 163 -16.74 10.56 9.58
N ASN A 164 -15.47 10.91 9.53
CA ASN A 164 -14.49 10.64 10.58
C ASN A 164 -14.58 11.66 11.74
N ARG A 165 -13.80 11.43 12.81
CA ARG A 165 -13.80 12.26 14.03
C ARG A 165 -13.39 13.73 13.83
N GLU A 166 -12.83 14.08 12.67
CA GLU A 166 -12.47 15.46 12.28
C GLU A 166 -13.56 16.12 11.39
N GLY A 167 -14.65 15.40 11.09
CA GLY A 167 -15.82 15.90 10.36
C GLY A 167 -15.76 15.70 8.83
N PHE A 168 -14.65 15.18 8.30
CA PHE A 168 -14.52 14.89 6.87
C PHE A 168 -15.23 13.58 6.50
N ALA A 169 -15.78 13.50 5.28
CA ALA A 169 -16.53 12.34 4.82
C ALA A 169 -15.63 11.12 4.53
N ILE A 170 -16.09 9.92 4.89
CA ILE A 170 -15.38 8.66 4.60
C ILE A 170 -15.77 8.18 3.19
N PRO A 171 -14.85 8.19 2.20
CA PRO A 171 -15.17 7.96 0.79
C PRO A 171 -15.80 6.60 0.49
N ARG A 172 -16.73 6.57 -0.46
CA ARG A 172 -17.49 5.40 -0.89
C ARG A 172 -17.33 5.15 -2.40
N PRO A 173 -17.26 3.89 -2.85
CA PRO A 173 -17.09 3.55 -4.26
C PRO A 173 -18.31 3.96 -5.09
N THR A 174 -18.05 4.53 -6.28
CA THR A 174 -19.11 4.94 -7.23
C THR A 174 -19.14 4.03 -8.46
N GLU A 175 -18.28 4.28 -9.46
CA GLU A 175 -18.31 3.62 -10.78
C GLU A 175 -18.05 2.11 -10.77
N LEU A 176 -17.26 1.64 -9.79
CA LEU A 176 -16.93 0.23 -9.59
C LEU A 176 -17.80 -0.42 -8.49
N GLY A 177 -18.43 0.39 -7.62
CA GLY A 177 -19.28 -0.08 -6.53
C GLY A 177 -18.61 -1.01 -5.52
N TYR A 178 -19.44 -1.71 -4.73
CA TYR A 178 -19.01 -2.71 -3.74
C TYR A 178 -18.83 -4.09 -4.40
N TYR A 179 -17.75 -4.24 -5.17
CA TYR A 179 -17.53 -5.39 -6.06
C TYR A 179 -17.00 -6.67 -5.38
N ASP A 180 -17.05 -7.80 -6.10
CA ASP A 180 -16.24 -8.99 -5.81
C ASP A 180 -15.01 -9.00 -6.76
N TYR A 181 -13.80 -8.93 -6.20
CA TYR A 181 -12.57 -8.79 -6.97
C TYR A 181 -12.11 -10.09 -7.66
N SER A 182 -12.75 -11.22 -7.38
CA SER A 182 -12.59 -12.44 -8.17
C SER A 182 -13.25 -12.33 -9.56
N GLN A 183 -14.19 -11.40 -9.75
CA GLN A 183 -14.89 -11.16 -11.01
C GLN A 183 -14.05 -10.36 -12.03
N SER A 184 -14.29 -10.58 -13.31
CA SER A 184 -13.55 -9.95 -14.42
C SER A 184 -13.86 -8.46 -14.60
N GLU A 185 -15.10 -8.03 -14.33
CA GLU A 185 -15.58 -6.67 -14.66
C GLU A 185 -14.91 -5.55 -13.84
N PRO A 186 -14.73 -5.67 -12.50
CA PRO A 186 -14.00 -4.68 -11.71
C PRO A 186 -12.53 -4.59 -12.13
N ARG A 187 -11.90 -5.75 -12.42
CA ARG A 187 -10.53 -5.80 -12.93
C ARG A 187 -10.42 -5.12 -14.30
N ARG A 188 -11.36 -5.37 -15.22
CA ARG A 188 -11.43 -4.66 -16.51
C ARG A 188 -11.54 -3.14 -16.31
N LYS A 189 -12.46 -2.67 -15.46
CA LYS A 189 -12.62 -1.24 -15.14
C LYS A 189 -11.36 -0.61 -14.53
N GLN A 190 -10.68 -1.28 -13.59
CA GLN A 190 -9.38 -0.80 -13.09
C GLN A 190 -8.36 -0.66 -14.23
N GLY A 191 -8.29 -1.65 -15.13
CA GLY A 191 -7.40 -1.61 -16.29
C GLY A 191 -7.73 -0.48 -17.28
N GLU A 192 -9.01 -0.15 -17.44
CA GLU A 192 -9.49 0.98 -18.24
C GLU A 192 -9.09 2.31 -17.61
N LEU A 193 -9.31 2.51 -16.31
CA LEU A 193 -8.86 3.71 -15.57
C LEU A 193 -7.33 3.88 -15.58
N VAL A 194 -6.58 2.78 -15.44
CA VAL A 194 -5.11 2.78 -15.56
C VAL A 194 -4.65 3.28 -16.92
N LYS A 195 -5.31 2.85 -18.01
CA LYS A 195 -5.02 3.29 -19.38
C LYS A 195 -5.44 4.75 -19.62
N GLU A 196 -6.64 5.13 -19.18
CA GLU A 196 -7.23 6.46 -19.36
C GLU A 196 -6.42 7.58 -18.69
N TYR A 197 -6.01 7.36 -17.44
CA TYR A 197 -5.25 8.34 -16.65
C TYR A 197 -3.73 8.13 -16.69
N GLY A 198 -3.28 7.13 -17.45
CA GLY A 198 -1.87 6.92 -17.77
C GLY A 198 -1.03 6.46 -16.58
N LEU A 199 -1.53 5.54 -15.75
CA LEU A 199 -0.67 4.74 -14.87
C LEU A 199 0.10 3.72 -15.74
N ASP A 200 1.34 3.39 -15.36
CA ASP A 200 2.18 2.44 -16.13
C ASP A 200 1.89 0.98 -15.76
N GLY A 201 1.07 0.72 -14.74
CA GLY A 201 0.73 -0.64 -14.29
C GLY A 201 0.28 -0.75 -12.84
N LEU A 202 0.07 -1.99 -12.39
CA LEU A 202 -0.46 -2.35 -11.08
C LEU A 202 0.47 -3.32 -10.33
N ILE A 203 0.45 -3.32 -9.00
CA ILE A 203 1.27 -4.20 -8.17
C ILE A 203 0.37 -4.95 -7.19
N PHE A 204 0.14 -6.23 -7.45
CA PHE A 204 -0.78 -7.04 -6.64
C PHE A 204 -0.11 -7.51 -5.35
N HIS A 205 -0.67 -7.07 -4.22
CA HIS A 205 -0.35 -7.61 -2.91
C HIS A 205 -0.89 -9.02 -2.79
N HIS A 206 -0.05 -9.97 -2.37
CA HIS A 206 -0.45 -11.37 -2.19
C HIS A 206 0.20 -11.97 -0.95
N TYR A 207 -0.39 -13.06 -0.49
CA TYR A 207 0.08 -13.83 0.65
C TYR A 207 0.52 -15.22 0.17
N TRP A 208 1.61 -15.71 0.75
CA TRP A 208 2.01 -17.10 0.67
C TRP A 208 2.56 -17.51 2.03
N PHE A 209 1.98 -18.54 2.63
CA PHE A 209 2.33 -19.03 3.95
C PHE A 209 3.10 -20.35 3.89
N TYR A 210 4.08 -20.47 4.78
CA TYR A 210 4.79 -21.72 5.08
C TYR A 210 4.34 -22.32 6.43
N ASP A 211 3.14 -21.98 6.90
CA ASP A 211 2.55 -22.59 8.10
C ASP A 211 2.10 -24.03 7.81
N PRO A 212 2.64 -25.06 8.50
CA PRO A 212 2.21 -26.44 8.31
C PRO A 212 0.71 -26.69 8.55
N LYS A 213 0.01 -25.80 9.28
CA LYS A 213 -1.46 -25.87 9.42
C LYS A 213 -2.21 -25.35 8.19
N HIS A 214 -1.70 -24.26 7.60
CA HIS A 214 -2.34 -23.52 6.51
C HIS A 214 -1.27 -23.01 5.50
N PRO A 215 -0.67 -23.92 4.71
CA PRO A 215 0.38 -23.58 3.76
C PRO A 215 -0.21 -23.14 2.41
N GLY A 216 0.61 -22.46 1.60
CA GLY A 216 0.26 -22.10 0.23
C GLY A 216 -0.21 -20.66 0.08
N PRO A 217 -0.93 -20.33 -1.02
CA PRO A 217 -1.45 -18.99 -1.26
C PRO A 217 -2.63 -18.69 -0.33
N THR A 218 -3.02 -17.42 -0.23
CA THR A 218 -4.21 -16.96 0.53
C THR A 218 -4.70 -15.63 -0.04
N LEU A 219 -6.02 -15.40 -0.10
CA LEU A 219 -6.66 -14.27 -0.80
C LEU A 219 -6.30 -14.24 -2.30
N GLU A 220 -6.11 -15.41 -2.90
CA GLU A 220 -5.54 -15.59 -4.24
C GLU A 220 -6.54 -15.59 -5.40
N ALA A 221 -7.84 -15.76 -5.13
CA ALA A 221 -8.84 -15.92 -6.19
C ALA A 221 -8.86 -14.79 -7.25
N PRO A 222 -8.62 -13.50 -6.92
CA PRO A 222 -8.46 -12.45 -7.93
C PRO A 222 -7.26 -12.64 -8.87
N LEU A 223 -6.15 -13.19 -8.36
CA LEU A 223 -4.94 -13.46 -9.13
C LEU A 223 -5.07 -14.73 -9.98
N GLU A 224 -5.70 -15.78 -9.46
CA GLU A 224 -6.00 -16.98 -10.24
C GLU A 224 -7.03 -16.70 -11.35
N ALA A 225 -8.03 -15.85 -11.07
CA ALA A 225 -8.99 -15.39 -12.08
C ALA A 225 -8.30 -14.50 -13.14
N MET A 226 -7.38 -13.61 -12.75
CA MET A 226 -6.56 -12.83 -13.70
C MET A 226 -5.72 -13.72 -14.63
N LEU A 227 -5.15 -14.83 -14.15
CA LEU A 227 -4.46 -15.81 -15.01
C LEU A 227 -5.40 -16.52 -16.00
N LYS A 228 -6.69 -16.58 -15.70
CA LYS A 228 -7.72 -17.25 -16.51
C LYS A 228 -8.36 -16.32 -17.56
N ASP A 229 -8.56 -15.03 -17.24
CA ASP A 229 -9.25 -14.08 -18.13
C ASP A 229 -8.39 -12.92 -18.64
N GLY A 230 -7.16 -12.75 -18.14
CA GLY A 230 -6.23 -11.71 -18.58
C GLY A 230 -6.54 -10.31 -18.07
N TYR A 231 -7.56 -10.11 -17.23
CA TYR A 231 -7.92 -8.79 -16.70
C TYR A 231 -7.33 -8.55 -15.30
N PRO A 232 -6.74 -7.37 -15.02
CA PRO A 232 -6.64 -6.21 -15.89
C PRO A 232 -5.56 -6.39 -16.97
N ASP A 233 -5.89 -6.05 -18.22
CA ASP A 233 -4.94 -6.00 -19.33
C ASP A 233 -4.04 -4.75 -19.23
N VAL A 234 -3.14 -4.74 -18.24
CA VAL A 234 -2.15 -3.69 -17.98
C VAL A 234 -0.86 -4.34 -17.47
N PRO A 235 0.30 -3.67 -17.53
CA PRO A 235 1.52 -4.19 -16.95
C PRO A 235 1.36 -4.43 -15.44
N PHE A 236 1.85 -5.55 -14.90
CA PHE A 236 1.74 -5.81 -13.47
C PHE A 236 2.94 -6.53 -12.82
N ALA A 237 3.07 -6.39 -11.50
CA ALA A 237 4.05 -7.12 -10.68
C ALA A 237 3.41 -7.72 -9.43
N LEU A 238 4.13 -8.63 -8.74
CA LEU A 238 3.70 -9.24 -7.48
C LEU A 238 4.46 -8.70 -6.27
N HIS A 239 3.72 -8.49 -5.18
CA HIS A 239 4.19 -7.94 -3.93
C HIS A 239 3.83 -8.85 -2.75
N TRP A 240 4.82 -9.58 -2.22
CA TRP A 240 4.64 -10.63 -1.24
C TRP A 240 4.64 -10.09 0.20
N CYS A 241 3.55 -10.35 0.91
CA CYS A 241 3.47 -10.12 2.35
C CYS A 241 4.04 -11.32 3.13
N ALA A 242 5.37 -11.40 3.22
CA ALA A 242 6.08 -12.42 3.97
C ALA A 242 5.98 -12.26 5.51
N SER A 243 4.80 -11.95 6.06
CA SER A 243 4.59 -11.65 7.49
C SER A 243 3.52 -12.55 8.10
N LYS A 244 3.63 -12.87 9.39
CA LYS A 244 2.49 -13.45 10.13
C LYS A 244 1.36 -12.42 10.21
N TRP A 245 0.13 -12.86 10.06
CA TRP A 245 -1.02 -12.00 10.30
C TRP A 245 -1.29 -11.88 11.79
N VAL A 246 -1.66 -10.68 12.19
CA VAL A 246 -1.96 -10.30 13.57
C VAL A 246 -3.18 -9.39 13.54
N ASN A 247 -4.07 -9.51 14.54
CA ASN A 247 -5.19 -8.59 14.72
C ASN A 247 -4.65 -7.22 15.16
N THR A 248 -4.23 -6.42 14.18
CA THR A 248 -3.63 -5.09 14.37
C THR A 248 -4.70 -4.01 14.39
N TRP A 249 -5.76 -4.20 13.61
CA TRP A 249 -7.01 -3.46 13.64
C TRP A 249 -7.74 -3.67 14.97
N SER A 250 -8.77 -2.88 15.28
CA SER A 250 -9.66 -3.16 16.42
C SER A 250 -10.71 -4.20 16.01
N GLY A 251 -10.27 -5.24 15.30
CA GLY A 251 -11.13 -6.11 14.50
C GLY A 251 -11.91 -7.11 15.35
N ASN A 252 -13.22 -7.18 15.10
CA ASN A 252 -14.12 -8.16 15.68
C ASN A 252 -13.88 -9.55 15.07
N VAL A 253 -12.75 -10.16 15.42
CA VAL A 253 -12.51 -11.60 15.24
C VAL A 253 -13.67 -12.35 15.88
N ARG A 254 -14.13 -13.43 15.24
CA ARG A 254 -15.32 -14.17 15.69
C ARG A 254 -15.19 -14.58 17.18
N PRO A 255 -16.24 -14.46 18.01
CA PRO A 255 -16.16 -14.84 19.43
C PRO A 255 -15.83 -16.31 19.71
N ASP A 256 -15.98 -17.19 18.71
CA ASP A 256 -15.64 -18.62 18.78
C ASP A 256 -14.22 -18.96 18.25
N PHE A 257 -13.47 -17.99 17.74
CA PHE A 257 -12.12 -18.22 17.23
C PHE A 257 -11.08 -18.30 18.37
N VAL A 258 -10.39 -19.44 18.46
CA VAL A 258 -9.34 -19.69 19.46
C VAL A 258 -7.95 -19.39 18.87
N PHE A 259 -7.26 -18.43 19.49
CA PHE A 259 -5.89 -18.05 19.12
C PHE A 259 -4.83 -19.07 19.60
N ASP A 260 -4.02 -19.60 18.68
CA ASP A 260 -2.78 -20.37 19.00
C ASP A 260 -1.73 -19.52 19.74
N GLU A 261 -1.69 -18.22 19.45
CA GLU A 261 -0.76 -17.21 19.98
C GLU A 261 -1.54 -15.90 20.13
N PRO A 262 -1.37 -15.13 21.22
CA PRO A 262 -2.11 -13.89 21.44
C PRO A 262 -2.11 -12.94 20.24
N ASN A 263 -3.31 -12.62 19.74
CA ASN A 263 -3.58 -11.78 18.58
C ASN A 263 -2.99 -12.24 17.23
N VAL A 264 -2.52 -13.49 17.08
CA VAL A 264 -1.98 -14.03 15.81
C VAL A 264 -3.06 -14.80 15.05
N LEU A 265 -3.43 -14.29 13.86
CA LEU A 265 -4.54 -14.82 13.04
C LEU A 265 -4.09 -15.92 12.08
N GLN A 266 -2.85 -15.80 11.57
CA GLN A 266 -2.23 -16.76 10.66
C GLN A 266 -0.72 -16.67 10.84
N LYS A 267 -0.05 -17.80 11.11
CA LYS A 267 1.39 -17.82 11.35
C LYS A 267 2.15 -17.74 10.04
N GLN A 268 3.39 -17.25 10.10
CA GLN A 268 4.34 -17.32 8.99
C GLN A 268 5.64 -17.92 9.48
N TYR A 269 6.11 -18.91 8.73
CA TYR A 269 7.39 -19.59 8.93
C TYR A 269 8.24 -19.38 7.66
N PHE A 270 9.47 -19.90 7.65
CA PHE A 270 10.29 -19.97 6.46
C PHE A 270 11.12 -21.26 6.49
N PRO A 271 11.13 -22.06 5.41
CA PRO A 271 12.05 -23.19 5.33
C PRO A 271 13.51 -22.72 5.39
N THR A 272 14.28 -23.30 6.30
CA THR A 272 15.71 -22.99 6.46
C THR A 272 16.57 -23.74 5.45
N ASN A 273 16.09 -24.90 4.98
CA ASN A 273 16.67 -25.62 3.86
C ASN A 273 16.26 -24.97 2.52
N GLN A 274 17.23 -24.63 1.68
CA GLN A 274 17.00 -24.06 0.35
C GLN A 274 16.57 -25.10 -0.70
N THR A 275 16.56 -26.39 -0.35
CA THR A 275 16.00 -27.49 -1.17
C THR A 275 14.65 -27.99 -0.64
N ASP A 276 14.00 -27.25 0.26
CA ASP A 276 12.66 -27.57 0.74
C ASP A 276 11.62 -27.40 -0.38
N GLU A 277 10.80 -28.43 -0.59
CA GLU A 277 9.85 -28.49 -1.69
C GLU A 277 8.71 -27.47 -1.56
N ALA A 278 8.42 -26.96 -0.36
CA ALA A 278 7.48 -25.85 -0.21
C ALA A 278 7.97 -24.58 -0.93
N ILE A 279 9.29 -24.37 -1.05
CA ILE A 279 9.85 -23.26 -1.84
C ILE A 279 9.68 -23.52 -3.34
N THR A 280 9.85 -24.76 -3.79
CA THR A 280 9.55 -25.16 -5.18
C THR A 280 8.09 -24.87 -5.50
N GLN A 281 7.15 -25.26 -4.63
CA GLN A 281 5.71 -25.04 -4.82
C GLN A 281 5.36 -23.55 -4.92
N HIS A 282 5.92 -22.70 -4.05
CA HIS A 282 5.76 -21.25 -4.15
C HIS A 282 6.27 -20.72 -5.50
N TYR A 283 7.42 -21.22 -5.98
CA TYR A 283 7.92 -20.84 -7.31
C TYR A 283 7.01 -21.33 -8.45
N GLN A 284 6.47 -22.55 -8.37
CA GLN A 284 5.54 -23.07 -9.38
C GLN A 284 4.26 -22.23 -9.46
N TRP A 285 3.78 -21.67 -8.34
CA TRP A 285 2.68 -20.71 -8.35
C TRP A 285 3.12 -19.36 -8.97
N LEU A 286 4.24 -18.80 -8.51
CA LEU A 286 4.76 -17.49 -8.96
C LEU A 286 5.10 -17.44 -10.47
N ARG A 287 5.70 -18.49 -11.04
CA ARG A 287 6.17 -18.49 -12.43
C ARG A 287 5.05 -18.36 -13.46
N GLN A 288 3.83 -18.78 -13.13
CA GLN A 288 2.64 -18.57 -13.97
C GLN A 288 2.44 -17.08 -14.26
N PHE A 289 2.67 -16.23 -13.25
CA PHE A 289 2.65 -14.79 -13.39
C PHE A 289 3.91 -14.29 -14.10
N PHE A 290 5.11 -14.76 -13.74
CA PHE A 290 6.37 -14.27 -14.36
C PHE A 290 6.42 -14.46 -15.88
N HIS A 291 5.87 -15.56 -16.40
CA HIS A 291 5.74 -15.84 -17.84
C HIS A 291 4.56 -15.12 -18.52
N HIS A 292 3.65 -14.49 -17.77
CA HIS A 292 2.58 -13.70 -18.35
C HIS A 292 3.16 -12.52 -19.17
N PRO A 293 2.63 -12.23 -20.39
CA PRO A 293 3.21 -11.19 -21.26
C PRO A 293 3.24 -9.82 -20.59
N ASN A 294 2.17 -9.44 -19.89
CA ASN A 294 2.08 -8.17 -19.17
C ASN A 294 2.89 -8.13 -17.85
N TYR A 295 3.61 -9.19 -17.46
CA TYR A 295 4.37 -9.16 -16.21
C TYR A 295 5.60 -8.26 -16.31
N ILE A 296 5.67 -7.24 -15.45
CA ILE A 296 6.74 -6.25 -15.38
C ILE A 296 8.08 -6.94 -15.11
N LYS A 297 8.93 -6.82 -16.11
CA LYS A 297 10.34 -7.15 -16.05
C LYS A 297 11.15 -5.85 -16.06
N VAL A 298 12.43 -5.97 -15.72
CA VAL A 298 13.45 -4.89 -15.68
C VAL A 298 14.82 -5.51 -15.93
N ASP A 299 15.85 -4.68 -16.13
CA ASP A 299 17.25 -5.10 -15.94
C ASP A 299 17.59 -6.41 -16.69
N ASP A 300 17.38 -6.35 -18.02
CA ASP A 300 17.49 -7.43 -19.01
C ASP A 300 16.54 -8.63 -18.83
N GLY A 301 15.32 -8.38 -18.35
CA GLY A 301 14.22 -9.35 -18.38
C GLY A 301 13.98 -10.09 -17.07
N LYS A 302 14.60 -9.65 -15.98
CA LYS A 302 14.37 -10.16 -14.62
C LYS A 302 12.95 -9.76 -14.17
N PRO A 303 12.08 -10.71 -13.76
CA PRO A 303 10.78 -10.36 -13.18
C PRO A 303 10.94 -9.51 -11.91
N LEU A 304 10.18 -8.42 -11.83
CA LEU A 304 10.09 -7.58 -10.63
C LEU A 304 9.30 -8.31 -9.54
N PHE A 305 9.94 -8.66 -8.43
CA PHE A 305 9.28 -9.33 -7.31
C PHE A 305 9.56 -8.57 -6.00
N MET A 306 8.50 -8.09 -5.36
CA MET A 306 8.60 -7.13 -4.26
C MET A 306 8.29 -7.78 -2.91
N LEU A 307 9.05 -7.45 -1.87
CA LEU A 307 8.82 -7.90 -0.50
C LEU A 307 8.24 -6.77 0.37
N TYR A 308 7.11 -6.98 1.03
CA TYR A 308 6.43 -5.95 1.82
C TYR A 308 7.32 -5.32 2.91
N GLN A 309 8.05 -6.14 3.65
CA GLN A 309 8.96 -5.67 4.70
C GLN A 309 10.17 -6.59 4.81
N LYS A 310 11.32 -6.04 5.22
CA LYS A 310 12.53 -6.83 5.50
C LYS A 310 12.30 -7.86 6.61
N LYS A 311 12.10 -9.13 6.26
CA LYS A 311 12.03 -10.27 7.21
C LYS A 311 13.23 -11.20 7.01
N PRO A 312 14.21 -11.26 7.94
CA PRO A 312 15.44 -12.04 7.73
C PRO A 312 15.25 -13.54 7.47
N GLY A 313 14.19 -14.15 8.04
CA GLY A 313 13.86 -15.56 7.76
C GLY A 313 13.51 -15.85 6.30
N SER A 314 13.11 -14.84 5.51
CA SER A 314 12.80 -15.01 4.09
C SER A 314 14.03 -15.11 3.18
N PHE A 315 15.24 -14.76 3.66
CA PHE A 315 16.42 -14.66 2.79
C PHE A 315 16.85 -16.00 2.15
N PRO A 316 16.83 -17.16 2.84
CA PRO A 316 17.04 -18.47 2.19
C PRO A 316 16.00 -18.75 1.10
N VAL A 317 14.73 -18.41 1.36
CA VAL A 317 13.63 -18.58 0.39
C VAL A 317 13.87 -17.70 -0.84
N LEU A 318 14.10 -16.39 -0.66
CA LEU A 318 14.38 -15.45 -1.76
C LEU A 318 15.59 -15.86 -2.59
N LYS A 319 16.66 -16.36 -1.95
CA LYS A 319 17.83 -16.90 -2.65
C LYS A 319 17.47 -18.11 -3.52
N ARG A 320 16.63 -19.03 -3.03
CA ARG A 320 16.16 -20.17 -3.82
C ARG A 320 15.18 -19.76 -4.92
N LEU A 321 14.29 -18.79 -4.70
CA LEU A 321 13.41 -18.25 -5.73
C LEU A 321 14.20 -17.56 -6.86
N LYS A 322 15.24 -16.77 -6.53
CA LYS A 322 16.15 -16.13 -7.50
C LYS A 322 17.02 -17.13 -8.27
N GLU A 323 17.18 -18.35 -7.75
CA GLU A 323 17.84 -19.47 -8.43
C GLU A 323 16.87 -20.31 -9.29
N LEU A 324 15.67 -20.62 -8.79
CA LEU A 324 14.61 -21.26 -9.56
C LEU A 324 14.24 -20.43 -10.79
N ALA A 325 14.22 -19.10 -10.68
CA ALA A 325 14.05 -18.20 -11.82
C ALA A 325 15.10 -18.39 -12.93
N ARG A 326 16.34 -18.76 -12.60
CA ARG A 326 17.37 -19.07 -13.61
C ARG A 326 17.18 -20.45 -14.23
N GLN A 327 16.74 -21.40 -13.41
CA GLN A 327 16.40 -22.75 -13.86
C GLN A 327 15.16 -22.73 -14.79
N ASP A 328 14.34 -21.67 -14.72
CA ASP A 328 13.20 -21.39 -15.59
C ASP A 328 13.49 -20.35 -16.70
N GLY A 329 14.77 -20.06 -16.98
CA GLY A 329 15.21 -19.27 -18.14
C GLY A 329 15.30 -17.74 -17.98
N PHE A 330 14.90 -17.17 -16.83
CA PHE A 330 15.14 -15.75 -16.54
C PHE A 330 16.59 -15.50 -16.09
N PRO A 331 17.16 -14.28 -16.20
CA PRO A 331 18.48 -13.98 -15.63
C PRO A 331 18.54 -14.07 -14.09
N GLY A 332 17.37 -14.12 -13.46
CA GLY A 332 17.12 -14.12 -12.02
C GLY A 332 15.84 -13.33 -11.73
N LEU A 333 15.60 -13.03 -10.45
CA LEU A 333 14.56 -12.09 -10.01
C LEU A 333 15.18 -10.73 -9.69
N TYR A 334 14.43 -9.66 -9.97
CA TYR A 334 14.73 -8.31 -9.51
C TYR A 334 13.96 -8.06 -8.21
N LEU A 335 14.68 -8.10 -7.08
CA LEU A 335 14.11 -8.14 -5.75
C LEU A 335 14.12 -6.75 -5.12
N THR A 336 12.94 -6.28 -4.69
CA THR A 336 12.82 -5.04 -3.92
C THR A 336 12.22 -5.28 -2.54
N VAL A 337 12.39 -4.34 -1.61
CA VAL A 337 11.85 -4.47 -0.25
C VAL A 337 11.37 -3.16 0.33
N GLY A 338 10.17 -3.19 0.92
CA GLY A 338 9.61 -2.09 1.70
C GLY A 338 10.41 -1.83 2.98
N LEU A 339 10.79 -0.58 3.16
CA LEU A 339 11.36 -0.02 4.39
C LEU A 339 10.40 1.02 4.97
N THR A 340 10.13 0.94 6.28
CA THR A 340 9.29 1.92 6.99
C THR A 340 10.08 3.20 7.31
N MET A 341 10.58 3.86 6.28
CA MET A 341 11.35 5.11 6.31
C MET A 341 10.85 6.04 5.20
N PRO A 342 10.86 7.37 5.37
CA PRO A 342 10.43 8.29 4.33
C PRO A 342 11.49 8.52 3.25
N HIS A 343 11.06 9.04 2.10
CA HIS A 343 11.91 9.56 1.02
C HIS A 343 12.57 10.88 1.44
N THR A 344 13.63 10.77 2.25
CA THR A 344 14.30 11.90 2.88
C THR A 344 14.92 12.90 1.90
N HIS A 345 15.19 12.50 0.65
CA HIS A 345 15.79 13.34 -0.37
C HIS A 345 14.77 14.19 -1.16
N LEU A 346 13.46 13.94 -0.99
CA LEU A 346 12.35 14.59 -1.69
C LEU A 346 11.49 15.34 -0.67
N GLN A 347 11.83 16.61 -0.38
CA GLN A 347 11.32 17.35 0.79
C GLN A 347 11.26 18.87 0.52
N PRO A 348 10.31 19.60 1.16
CA PRO A 348 10.12 21.04 1.02
C PRO A 348 11.18 21.80 1.84
N ILE A 349 12.42 21.80 1.35
CA ILE A 349 13.58 22.38 2.04
C ILE A 349 13.89 23.76 1.43
N SER A 350 13.32 24.80 2.04
CA SER A 350 13.58 26.21 1.69
C SER A 350 14.99 26.71 2.08
N ASN A 351 15.79 25.87 2.75
CA ASN A 351 17.17 26.17 3.13
C ASN A 351 18.05 24.89 3.07
N PRO A 352 18.91 24.72 2.04
CA PRO A 352 19.76 23.53 1.87
C PRO A 352 20.66 23.19 3.06
N ASN A 353 20.95 24.14 3.95
CA ASN A 353 21.76 23.91 5.14
C ASN A 353 21.00 23.29 6.32
N GLN A 354 19.66 23.31 6.32
CA GLN A 354 18.85 22.81 7.44
C GLN A 354 18.58 21.29 7.40
N TYR A 355 18.73 20.64 6.25
CA TYR A 355 18.45 19.21 6.13
C TYR A 355 19.42 18.49 5.20
N LYS A 356 20.56 18.08 5.76
CA LYS A 356 21.39 17.00 5.21
C LYS A 356 20.88 15.68 5.83
N PRO A 357 20.02 14.91 5.16
CA PRO A 357 19.61 13.63 5.72
C PRO A 357 20.84 12.73 5.85
N PRO A 358 21.02 12.03 6.99
CA PRO A 358 22.08 11.03 7.08
C PRO A 358 21.84 9.99 5.96
N PRO A 359 22.87 9.62 5.18
CA PRO A 359 22.70 8.70 4.06
C PRO A 359 22.02 7.42 4.56
N GLN A 360 20.94 7.02 3.88
CA GLN A 360 20.11 5.90 4.33
C GLN A 360 21.00 4.68 4.60
N LYS A 361 20.97 4.16 5.83
CA LYS A 361 21.74 2.98 6.22
C LYS A 361 21.08 1.71 5.69
N TRP A 362 21.06 1.61 4.36
CA TRP A 362 20.78 0.41 3.57
C TRP A 362 21.83 -0.66 3.94
N SER A 363 21.52 -1.42 4.99
CA SER A 363 22.42 -2.37 5.64
C SER A 363 23.03 -3.34 4.64
N THR A 364 24.28 -3.77 4.82
CA THR A 364 24.98 -4.71 3.92
C THR A 364 24.13 -5.95 3.62
N VAL A 365 23.52 -6.54 4.65
CA VAL A 365 22.57 -7.67 4.57
C VAL A 365 21.39 -7.42 3.62
N ALA A 366 20.97 -6.16 3.43
CA ALA A 366 19.93 -5.80 2.47
C ALA A 366 20.50 -5.64 1.05
N ARG A 367 21.68 -5.03 0.88
CA ARG A 367 22.43 -4.99 -0.39
C ARG A 367 22.73 -6.38 -0.97
N GLU A 368 22.91 -7.37 -0.09
CA GLU A 368 23.22 -8.76 -0.45
C GLU A 368 21.99 -9.56 -0.93
N ASN A 369 20.76 -9.10 -0.63
CA ASN A 369 19.53 -9.87 -0.85
C ASN A 369 18.48 -9.16 -1.72
N PHE A 370 18.58 -7.83 -1.87
CA PHE A 370 17.65 -7.02 -2.65
C PHE A 370 18.42 -6.07 -3.56
N ASP A 371 17.95 -5.96 -4.79
CA ASP A 371 18.56 -5.11 -5.81
C ASP A 371 18.24 -3.62 -5.51
N ARG A 372 17.03 -3.27 -5.02
CA ARG A 372 16.68 -1.91 -4.55
C ARG A 372 15.75 -1.84 -3.31
N PRO A 373 15.91 -0.85 -2.42
CA PRO A 373 14.90 -0.50 -1.43
C PRO A 373 13.70 0.22 -2.06
N VAL A 374 12.53 0.03 -1.46
CA VAL A 374 11.37 0.92 -1.57
C VAL A 374 11.26 1.60 -0.21
N ALA A 375 11.36 2.93 -0.12
CA ALA A 375 10.88 3.60 1.09
C ALA A 375 9.34 3.58 0.97
N TYR A 376 8.73 2.67 1.74
CA TYR A 376 7.41 2.13 1.45
C TYR A 376 6.34 3.23 1.60
N PRO A 377 5.30 3.26 0.75
CA PRO A 377 4.13 4.13 0.95
C PRO A 377 3.29 3.67 2.14
N ASN A 378 3.92 3.63 3.31
CA ASN A 378 3.25 3.35 4.56
C ASN A 378 2.56 4.65 4.97
N PRO A 379 1.26 4.64 5.26
CA PRO A 379 0.68 5.70 6.08
C PRO A 379 1.52 5.82 7.36
N SER A 380 2.00 7.03 7.71
CA SER A 380 2.82 7.24 8.91
C SER A 380 2.76 8.69 9.41
N GLY A 381 3.10 8.92 10.68
CA GLY A 381 3.15 10.26 11.27
C GLY A 381 4.11 11.23 10.55
N TRP A 382 5.17 10.72 9.90
CA TRP A 382 6.07 11.52 9.07
C TRP A 382 5.38 12.05 7.80
N ASN A 383 4.38 11.33 7.31
CA ASN A 383 3.72 11.60 6.03
C ASN A 383 2.49 12.53 6.18
N GLN A 384 2.11 12.91 7.41
CA GLN A 384 1.04 13.88 7.70
C GLN A 384 1.27 15.26 7.04
N TYR A 385 2.52 15.72 7.03
CA TYR A 385 2.90 17.10 6.70
C TYR A 385 4.02 17.20 5.65
N ARG A 386 4.44 16.06 5.06
CA ARG A 386 5.55 16.00 4.10
C ARG A 386 5.02 15.76 2.69
N THR A 387 4.49 16.83 2.08
CA THR A 387 4.43 16.91 0.61
C THR A 387 5.83 16.68 0.05
N MET A 388 5.96 15.89 -1.01
CA MET A 388 7.26 15.63 -1.65
C MET A 388 7.54 16.68 -2.72
N GLU A 389 8.62 17.44 -2.56
CA GLU A 389 8.96 18.55 -3.47
C GLU A 389 10.31 18.34 -4.15
N VAL A 390 10.49 19.01 -5.30
CA VAL A 390 11.76 19.04 -6.03
C VAL A 390 12.81 19.79 -5.19
N PRO A 391 13.97 19.18 -4.90
CA PRO A 391 15.01 19.85 -4.13
C PRO A 391 15.56 21.09 -4.83
N GLN A 392 15.79 22.17 -4.08
CA GLN A 392 16.26 23.46 -4.63
C GLN A 392 17.54 23.31 -5.47
N TRP A 393 18.48 22.46 -5.05
CA TRP A 393 19.73 22.18 -5.77
C TRP A 393 19.50 21.68 -7.21
N CYS A 394 18.41 20.95 -7.44
CA CYS A 394 18.05 20.45 -8.77
C CYS A 394 17.54 21.57 -9.68
N HIS A 395 16.77 22.53 -9.14
CA HIS A 395 16.42 23.75 -9.87
C HIS A 395 17.64 24.65 -10.15
N GLN A 396 18.67 24.59 -9.30
CA GLN A 396 19.95 25.28 -9.48
C GLN A 396 20.90 24.56 -10.47
N LYS A 397 20.46 23.44 -11.10
CA LYS A 397 21.25 22.54 -11.95
C LYS A 397 22.52 21.99 -11.27
N GLU A 398 22.56 21.92 -9.93
CA GLU A 398 23.61 21.20 -9.21
C GLU A 398 23.41 19.67 -9.34
N THR A 399 24.49 18.91 -9.39
CA THR A 399 24.43 17.44 -9.56
C THR A 399 24.88 16.70 -8.29
N TYR A 400 23.97 15.89 -7.73
CA TYR A 400 24.24 15.00 -6.59
C TYR A 400 24.16 13.52 -7.01
N THR A 401 24.74 12.62 -6.22
CA THR A 401 24.53 11.18 -6.39
C THR A 401 23.08 10.83 -6.08
N ARG A 402 22.39 10.22 -7.04
CA ARG A 402 21.01 9.75 -6.89
C ARG A 402 20.86 8.73 -5.75
N VAL A 403 19.79 8.81 -4.98
CA VAL A 403 19.46 7.79 -3.98
C VAL A 403 18.81 6.58 -4.69
N PRO A 404 19.27 5.33 -4.44
CA PRO A 404 18.82 4.16 -5.21
C PRO A 404 17.49 3.56 -4.72
N ASP A 405 16.71 4.28 -3.94
CA ASP A 405 15.36 3.86 -3.53
C ASP A 405 14.32 4.07 -4.64
N ILE A 406 13.13 3.51 -4.41
CA ILE A 406 11.93 3.62 -5.25
C ILE A 406 10.90 4.47 -4.47
N ALA A 407 10.40 5.53 -5.10
CA ALA A 407 9.50 6.50 -4.50
C ALA A 407 8.18 5.85 -4.07
N GLY A 408 7.70 6.18 -2.86
CA GLY A 408 6.47 5.66 -2.27
C GLY A 408 5.57 6.80 -1.81
N ILE A 409 4.36 6.90 -2.37
CA ILE A 409 3.38 7.98 -2.15
C ILE A 409 2.07 7.38 -1.62
N VAL A 410 1.39 8.11 -0.72
CA VAL A 410 0.01 7.84 -0.28
C VAL A 410 -0.92 8.94 -0.80
N SER A 411 -2.16 8.60 -1.14
CA SER A 411 -3.20 9.55 -1.59
C SER A 411 -3.81 10.33 -0.42
N SER A 412 -4.36 9.60 0.55
CA SER A 412 -4.80 10.06 1.87
C SER A 412 -4.53 8.96 2.92
N PHE A 413 -5.01 9.08 4.16
CA PHE A 413 -5.16 7.94 5.06
C PHE A 413 -6.23 8.18 6.12
N ASP A 414 -7.23 7.29 6.15
CA ASP A 414 -8.28 7.25 7.16
C ASP A 414 -8.65 5.78 7.43
N ASN A 415 -8.18 5.23 8.55
CA ASN A 415 -8.51 3.86 8.96
C ASN A 415 -9.71 3.76 9.93
N THR A 416 -10.57 4.78 9.99
CA THR A 416 -11.84 4.72 10.73
C THR A 416 -12.68 3.48 10.39
N PRO A 417 -12.74 2.98 9.13
CA PRO A 417 -13.41 1.70 8.82
C PRO A 417 -12.86 0.46 9.55
N ARG A 418 -11.58 0.47 9.96
CA ARG A 418 -10.89 -0.64 10.66
C ARG A 418 -10.64 -0.37 12.15
N ARG A 419 -11.23 0.68 12.72
CA ARG A 419 -10.93 1.18 14.08
C ARG A 419 -12.17 1.58 14.87
N ASN A 420 -12.00 1.59 16.19
CA ASN A 420 -12.88 2.38 17.05
C ASN A 420 -12.78 3.85 16.61
N TYR A 421 -13.90 4.55 16.50
CA TYR A 421 -13.97 5.92 15.95
C TYR A 421 -12.99 6.94 16.57
N GLN A 422 -12.72 6.82 17.88
CA GLN A 422 -11.79 7.71 18.58
C GLN A 422 -10.32 7.28 18.42
N ASP A 423 -10.06 5.98 18.28
CA ASP A 423 -8.73 5.38 18.08
C ASP A 423 -8.29 5.40 16.60
N ALA A 424 -9.16 5.88 15.72
CA ALA A 424 -8.90 6.04 14.29
C ALA A 424 -7.69 6.98 14.07
N VAL A 425 -6.89 6.62 13.07
CA VAL A 425 -5.67 7.32 12.71
C VAL A 425 -5.88 7.97 11.35
N LEU A 426 -5.80 9.30 11.34
CA LEU A 426 -6.10 10.16 10.22
C LEU A 426 -4.82 10.91 9.82
N TRP A 427 -4.31 10.69 8.60
CA TRP A 427 -3.11 11.35 8.08
C TRP A 427 -3.37 11.86 6.66
N SER A 428 -2.84 13.05 6.32
CA SER A 428 -3.19 13.77 5.08
C SER A 428 -4.69 14.09 4.90
N ASN A 429 -5.50 13.94 5.96
CA ASN A 429 -6.91 14.32 6.04
C ASN A 429 -7.06 15.86 6.05
N ASP A 430 -7.90 16.42 5.16
CA ASP A 430 -8.31 17.84 5.08
C ASP A 430 -9.45 17.93 4.04
N GLN A 431 -9.89 19.14 3.69
CA GLN A 431 -10.82 19.39 2.58
C GLN A 431 -10.35 18.71 1.28
N PRO A 432 -11.22 17.99 0.53
CA PRO A 432 -10.80 17.07 -0.54
C PRO A 432 -9.82 17.66 -1.56
N ALA A 433 -10.04 18.90 -2.00
CA ALA A 433 -9.16 19.60 -2.94
C ALA A 433 -7.69 19.68 -2.47
N LYS A 434 -7.45 19.94 -1.18
CA LYS A 434 -6.08 20.00 -0.61
C LYS A 434 -5.44 18.62 -0.44
N VAL A 435 -6.25 17.56 -0.34
CA VAL A 435 -5.74 16.18 -0.28
C VAL A 435 -5.22 15.79 -1.66
N VAL A 436 -6.04 16.04 -2.69
CA VAL A 436 -5.66 15.87 -4.11
C VAL A 436 -4.46 16.75 -4.48
N GLU A 437 -4.44 18.02 -4.06
CA GLU A 437 -3.33 18.94 -4.31
C GLU A 437 -2.00 18.42 -3.73
N ARG A 438 -1.96 18.03 -2.45
CA ARG A 438 -0.75 17.50 -1.80
C ARG A 438 -0.28 16.19 -2.44
N PHE A 439 -1.21 15.34 -2.87
CA PHE A 439 -0.89 14.13 -3.63
C PHE A 439 -0.28 14.47 -5.01
N GLN A 440 -0.91 15.39 -5.76
CA GLN A 440 -0.42 15.85 -7.06
C GLN A 440 0.96 16.51 -6.96
N GLN A 441 1.18 17.38 -5.97
CA GLN A 441 2.46 17.99 -5.67
C GLN A 441 3.53 16.93 -5.36
N SER A 442 3.20 15.97 -4.49
CA SER A 442 4.11 14.87 -4.11
C SER A 442 4.51 13.99 -5.30
N LEU A 443 3.54 13.68 -6.17
CA LEU A 443 3.79 12.92 -7.39
C LEU A 443 4.60 13.72 -8.41
N TYR A 444 4.28 15.01 -8.62
CA TYR A 444 5.06 15.90 -9.48
C TYR A 444 6.53 16.00 -9.01
N GLY A 445 6.76 16.23 -7.71
CA GLY A 445 8.12 16.31 -7.14
C GLY A 445 8.91 15.04 -7.36
N SER A 446 8.29 13.88 -7.14
CA SER A 446 8.91 12.55 -7.33
C SER A 446 9.20 12.24 -8.80
N LEU A 447 8.25 12.55 -9.70
CA LEU A 447 8.42 12.39 -11.15
C LEU A 447 9.55 13.27 -11.69
N TYR A 448 9.58 14.55 -11.29
CA TYR A 448 10.60 15.52 -11.69
C TYR A 448 11.99 15.12 -11.15
N TYR A 449 12.08 14.63 -9.91
CA TYR A 449 13.34 14.12 -9.36
C TYR A 449 13.92 12.96 -10.19
N GLU A 450 13.09 12.00 -10.59
CA GLU A 450 13.52 10.85 -11.39
C GLU A 450 13.74 11.12 -12.88
N ALA A 451 13.15 12.19 -13.44
CA ALA A 451 13.32 12.57 -14.83
C ALA A 451 14.45 13.61 -15.04
N CYS A 452 14.53 14.62 -14.15
CA CYS A 452 15.26 15.85 -14.39
C CYS A 452 16.58 15.99 -13.61
N CYS A 453 16.63 15.52 -12.35
CA CYS A 453 17.69 15.92 -11.42
C CYS A 453 19.05 15.21 -11.60
N PHE A 454 19.14 14.31 -12.58
CA PHE A 454 20.32 13.47 -12.83
C PHE A 454 20.69 13.45 -14.33
N PRO A 455 21.10 14.60 -14.91
CA PRO A 455 21.36 14.71 -16.35
C PRO A 455 22.44 13.72 -16.85
N GLY A 456 23.46 13.44 -16.04
CA GLY A 456 24.49 12.44 -16.35
C GLY A 456 23.99 10.98 -16.35
N GLU A 457 22.81 10.69 -15.80
CA GLU A 457 22.13 9.40 -16.01
C GLU A 457 21.09 9.46 -17.13
N LEU A 458 20.62 10.65 -17.53
CA LEU A 458 19.49 10.83 -18.44
C LEU A 458 19.78 10.31 -19.85
N GLU A 459 20.97 10.56 -20.40
CA GLU A 459 21.36 10.02 -21.72
C GLU A 459 21.28 8.49 -21.75
N ARG A 460 21.90 7.80 -20.77
CA ARG A 460 21.84 6.35 -20.60
C ARG A 460 20.40 5.83 -20.42
N ARG A 461 19.52 6.62 -19.79
CA ARG A 461 18.11 6.26 -19.57
C ARG A 461 17.26 6.40 -20.83
N LEU A 462 17.55 7.36 -21.70
CA LEU A 462 16.93 7.49 -23.03
C LEU A 462 17.34 6.34 -23.97
N GLU A 463 18.57 5.82 -23.82
CA GLU A 463 19.04 4.60 -24.51
C GLU A 463 18.45 3.30 -23.91
N THR A 464 17.94 3.34 -22.68
CA THR A 464 17.33 2.17 -22.02
C THR A 464 15.87 2.01 -22.47
N ARG A 465 15.45 0.83 -22.91
CA ARG A 465 14.03 0.60 -23.27
C ARG A 465 13.12 0.74 -22.05
N ARG A 466 11.89 1.21 -22.25
CA ARG A 466 10.91 1.41 -21.16
C ARG A 466 10.49 0.12 -20.45
N ASP A 467 10.63 -1.05 -21.09
CA ASP A 467 10.42 -2.36 -20.46
C ASP A 467 11.62 -2.83 -19.61
N GLN A 468 12.80 -2.22 -19.77
CA GLN A 468 13.99 -2.47 -18.94
C GLN A 468 14.13 -1.49 -17.75
N ASP A 469 13.47 -0.33 -17.80
CA ASP A 469 13.63 0.77 -16.81
C ASP A 469 13.24 0.39 -15.38
N ASP A 470 14.15 0.60 -14.43
CA ASP A 470 14.00 0.23 -13.02
C ASP A 470 13.55 1.40 -12.12
N ARG A 471 13.26 2.56 -12.71
CA ARG A 471 12.74 3.74 -12.00
C ARG A 471 11.23 3.62 -11.83
N PHE A 472 10.81 3.49 -10.59
CA PHE A 472 9.40 3.41 -10.22
C PHE A 472 9.00 4.51 -9.25
N ILE A 473 7.77 5.00 -9.40
CA ILE A 473 7.00 5.67 -8.36
C ILE A 473 5.85 4.74 -8.00
N ILE A 474 5.63 4.47 -6.71
CA ILE A 474 4.63 3.52 -6.23
C ILE A 474 3.60 4.25 -5.36
N ILE A 475 2.34 4.12 -5.72
CA ILE A 475 1.21 4.72 -5.01
C ILE A 475 0.49 3.64 -4.18
N ASN A 476 0.22 3.95 -2.92
CA ASN A 476 -0.74 3.21 -2.11
C ASN A 476 -2.07 4.00 -2.11
N ALA A 477 -3.13 3.52 -2.76
CA ALA A 477 -3.25 2.32 -3.62
C ALA A 477 -4.41 2.48 -4.61
N MET A 478 -4.56 1.59 -5.59
CA MET A 478 -5.74 1.58 -6.46
C MET A 478 -7.03 1.45 -5.65
N ASN A 479 -7.09 0.50 -4.71
CA ASN A 479 -8.33 0.07 -4.07
C ASN A 479 -8.26 -0.12 -2.54
N GLU A 480 -7.32 0.49 -1.81
CA GLU A 480 -7.22 0.30 -0.34
C GLU A 480 -8.25 1.17 0.43
N TRP A 481 -9.52 0.85 0.23
CA TRP A 481 -10.70 1.60 0.69
C TRP A 481 -10.82 1.74 2.20
N ALA A 482 -10.60 0.66 2.95
CA ALA A 482 -10.82 0.62 4.39
C ALA A 482 -9.72 1.37 5.20
N GLU A 483 -8.72 1.92 4.51
CA GLU A 483 -7.73 2.86 5.05
C GLU A 483 -7.69 4.20 4.27
N GLY A 484 -8.70 4.50 3.46
CA GLY A 484 -8.86 5.78 2.75
C GLY A 484 -7.83 6.04 1.63
N MET A 485 -7.09 5.02 1.20
CA MET A 485 -5.97 5.16 0.26
C MET A 485 -6.35 4.89 -1.21
N ALA A 486 -7.59 4.49 -1.51
CA ALA A 486 -8.05 4.17 -2.87
C ALA A 486 -7.91 5.37 -3.86
N LEU A 487 -7.42 5.08 -5.06
CA LEU A 487 -7.46 5.95 -6.25
C LEU A 487 -8.75 5.77 -7.06
N GLU A 488 -9.48 4.68 -6.83
CA GLU A 488 -10.75 4.38 -7.51
C GLU A 488 -11.81 5.49 -7.32
N PRO A 489 -12.73 5.67 -8.30
CA PRO A 489 -13.72 6.74 -8.25
C PRO A 489 -14.64 6.69 -7.03
N SER A 490 -14.72 7.80 -6.30
CA SER A 490 -15.48 7.92 -5.04
C SER A 490 -16.47 9.09 -5.04
N ASP A 491 -17.41 9.06 -4.10
CA ASP A 491 -18.36 10.16 -3.83
C ASP A 491 -17.69 11.43 -3.28
N VAL A 492 -16.56 11.31 -2.58
CA VAL A 492 -15.80 12.43 -2.01
C VAL A 492 -14.77 13.02 -2.98
N PHE A 493 -14.05 12.18 -3.74
CA PHE A 493 -12.95 12.63 -4.60
C PHE A 493 -13.28 12.58 -6.10
N GLY A 494 -14.40 11.99 -6.52
CA GLY A 494 -14.66 11.69 -7.93
C GLY A 494 -13.49 10.92 -8.53
N ARG A 495 -13.01 11.35 -9.70
CA ARG A 495 -11.79 10.84 -10.36
C ARG A 495 -10.52 11.65 -10.05
N SER A 496 -10.57 12.62 -9.12
CA SER A 496 -9.55 13.67 -8.97
C SER A 496 -8.13 13.14 -8.69
N PHE A 497 -7.97 12.01 -7.99
CA PHE A 497 -6.65 11.40 -7.79
C PHE A 497 -6.06 10.82 -9.09
N LEU A 498 -6.88 10.27 -9.98
CA LEU A 498 -6.44 9.77 -11.29
C LEU A 498 -6.10 10.95 -12.22
N GLU A 499 -6.89 12.01 -12.18
CA GLU A 499 -6.61 13.28 -12.87
C GLU A 499 -5.29 13.92 -12.40
N ALA A 500 -5.03 13.90 -11.10
CA ALA A 500 -3.76 14.34 -10.53
C ALA A 500 -2.55 13.53 -11.04
N ILE A 501 -2.69 12.23 -11.33
CA ILE A 501 -1.63 11.41 -11.95
C ILE A 501 -1.35 11.88 -13.38
N ARG A 502 -2.41 12.07 -14.17
CA ARG A 502 -2.33 12.56 -15.55
C ARG A 502 -1.67 13.95 -15.61
N GLU A 503 -2.12 14.88 -14.77
CA GLU A 503 -1.62 16.26 -14.73
C GLU A 503 -0.20 16.37 -14.16
N ALA A 504 0.15 15.60 -13.13
CA ALA A 504 1.53 15.56 -12.62
C ALA A 504 2.52 15.08 -13.70
N LYS A 505 2.14 14.07 -14.49
CA LYS A 505 2.94 13.62 -15.64
C LYS A 505 3.02 14.66 -16.75
N LYS A 506 1.90 15.32 -17.08
CA LYS A 506 1.85 16.40 -18.08
C LYS A 506 2.81 17.55 -17.70
N ARG A 507 2.72 18.05 -16.47
CA ARG A 507 3.58 19.13 -15.95
C ARG A 507 5.09 18.82 -16.01
N VAL A 508 5.50 17.55 -15.85
CA VAL A 508 6.93 17.16 -15.99
C VAL A 508 7.37 17.02 -17.45
N ARG A 509 6.46 16.78 -18.39
CA ARG A 509 6.76 16.91 -19.83
C ARG A 509 6.89 18.38 -20.23
N GLU A 510 5.98 19.22 -19.74
CA GLU A 510 5.92 20.67 -20.03
C GLU A 510 7.06 21.47 -19.37
N SER A 511 7.68 20.96 -18.31
CA SER A 511 8.82 21.63 -17.63
C SER A 511 10.10 21.71 -18.45
N GLN A 512 10.11 21.14 -19.66
CA GLN A 512 11.23 21.12 -20.61
C GLN A 512 12.54 20.51 -20.10
N CYS A 513 12.55 19.80 -18.96
CA CYS A 513 13.80 19.35 -18.34
C CYS A 513 14.59 18.28 -19.13
N GLY A 514 14.03 17.74 -20.22
CA GLY A 514 14.74 16.94 -21.23
C GLY A 514 15.03 17.65 -22.56
N VAL A 515 14.51 18.86 -22.79
CA VAL A 515 14.53 19.55 -24.09
C VAL A 515 15.91 20.11 -24.45
N ASP A 516 16.79 20.33 -23.47
CA ASP A 516 18.23 20.60 -23.72
C ASP A 516 18.95 19.41 -24.40
N ILE A 517 18.40 18.18 -24.30
CA ILE A 517 19.03 16.91 -24.71
C ILE A 517 18.28 16.23 -25.86
N LEU A 518 16.94 16.27 -25.88
CA LEU A 518 16.11 15.62 -26.90
C LEU A 518 16.47 15.99 -28.36
N PRO A 519 16.80 17.25 -28.73
CA PRO A 519 17.24 17.59 -30.08
C PRO A 519 18.57 16.93 -30.46
N GLN A 520 19.49 16.80 -29.50
CA GLN A 520 20.78 16.13 -29.70
C GLN A 520 20.59 14.62 -29.88
N PHE A 521 19.61 14.04 -29.21
CA PHE A 521 19.25 12.63 -29.31
C PHE A 521 18.51 12.33 -30.64
N ALA A 522 17.57 13.19 -31.05
CA ALA A 522 16.88 13.10 -32.34
C ALA A 522 17.81 13.25 -33.56
N ALA A 523 19.02 13.78 -33.37
CA ALA A 523 20.10 13.81 -34.35
C ALA A 523 21.05 12.60 -34.31
N LYS A 524 20.99 11.76 -33.25
CA LYS A 524 21.75 10.49 -33.10
C LYS A 524 20.95 9.24 -33.49
N VAL A 525 19.62 9.32 -33.53
CA VAL A 525 18.69 8.22 -33.83
C VAL A 525 18.25 8.22 -35.31
N LYS A 526 19.02 8.90 -36.18
CA LYS A 526 18.91 8.92 -37.65
C LYS A 526 20.22 8.45 -38.27
#